data_AF-A0A3A9EWP9-F1
#
_entry.id   AF-A0A3A9EWP9-F1
#
_cell.length_a   1.000
_cell.length_b   1.000
_cell.length_c   1.000
_cell.angle_alpha   90.00
_cell.angle_beta   90.00
_cell.angle_gamma   90.00
#
_symmetry.space_group_name_H-M   'P 1'
#
loop_
_entity.id
_entity.type
_entity.pdbx_description
1 polymer ?
#
loop_
_entity_poly.entity_id
_entity_poly.type
_entity_poly.pdbx_seq_one_letter_code
_entity_poly.pdbx_strand_id
1 'polypeptide(L)'
;MPKFYFSYGTDPAYPFLGGWTEIEAPDRPSACKLFQIYHPNRPGSAGRLNCADIYSEDEFMDSELIDGNFGAYCHERITLTREILTPKDGRW
;
A
#
# COMPACT_ATOMS: atom_id res chain seq x y z
N MET A 1 11.72 -6.00 3.48
CA MET A 1 10.54 -6.07 4.36
C MET A 1 9.45 -6.84 3.63
N PRO A 2 8.47 -7.45 4.32
CA PRO A 2 7.29 -8.00 3.65
C PRO A 2 6.61 -6.97 2.74
N LYS A 3 5.99 -7.46 1.65
CA LYS A 3 5.19 -6.64 0.73
C LYS A 3 3.70 -6.92 0.91
N PHE A 4 2.92 -5.87 0.72
CA PHE A 4 1.47 -5.91 0.74
C PHE A 4 0.94 -5.14 -0.47
N TYR A 5 -0.14 -5.65 -1.07
CA TYR A 5 -0.68 -5.16 -2.32
C TYR A 5 -2.13 -4.70 -2.09
N PHE A 6 -2.42 -3.45 -2.42
CA PHE A 6 -3.73 -2.83 -2.25
C PHE A 6 -4.33 -2.62 -3.63
N SER A 7 -5.27 -3.48 -4.05
CA SER A 7 -5.84 -3.42 -5.39
C SER A 7 -6.95 -2.37 -5.49
N TYR A 8 -7.27 -1.97 -6.72
CA TYR A 8 -8.37 -1.04 -7.00
C TYR A 8 -9.40 -1.64 -7.94
N GLY A 9 -10.64 -1.20 -7.79
CA GLY A 9 -11.70 -1.46 -8.76
C GLY A 9 -11.77 -0.36 -9.80
N THR A 10 -12.93 -0.24 -10.43
CA THR A 10 -13.21 0.77 -11.46
C THR A 10 -14.00 1.98 -10.93
N ASP A 11 -14.20 2.09 -9.62
CA ASP A 11 -14.85 3.25 -9.02
C ASP A 11 -13.90 4.47 -9.07
N PRO A 12 -14.30 5.59 -9.68
CA PRO A 12 -13.45 6.79 -9.81
C PRO A 12 -13.08 7.45 -8.49
N ALA A 13 -13.67 7.06 -7.36
CA ALA A 13 -13.29 7.53 -6.03
C ALA A 13 -12.11 6.73 -5.42
N TYR A 14 -11.60 5.69 -6.08
CA TYR A 14 -10.33 5.07 -5.70
C TYR A 14 -9.15 6.01 -6.03
N PRO A 15 -8.00 5.87 -5.36
CA PRO A 15 -6.79 6.62 -5.70
C PRO A 15 -6.35 6.43 -7.17
N PHE A 16 -6.51 5.20 -7.68
CA PHE A 16 -6.26 4.85 -9.07
C PHE A 16 -7.39 3.94 -9.60
N LEU A 17 -7.56 3.91 -10.92
CA LEU A 17 -8.52 3.03 -11.59
C LEU A 17 -7.80 1.74 -12.03
N GLY A 18 -8.23 0.60 -11.49
CA GLY A 18 -7.52 -0.66 -11.68
C GLY A 18 -6.13 -0.68 -11.04
N GLY A 19 -5.36 -1.73 -11.29
CA GLY A 19 -4.00 -1.85 -10.76
C GLY A 19 -3.95 -2.00 -9.24
N TRP A 20 -2.81 -1.63 -8.65
CA TRP A 20 -2.57 -1.69 -7.20
C TRP A 20 -1.49 -0.73 -6.72
N THR A 21 -1.46 -0.51 -5.42
CA THR A 21 -0.31 0.07 -4.68
C THR A 21 0.44 -1.06 -3.97
N GLU A 22 1.77 -1.07 -4.11
CA GLU A 22 2.67 -1.94 -3.36
C GLU A 22 3.20 -1.21 -2.11
N ILE A 23 3.16 -1.86 -0.94
CA ILE A 23 3.71 -1.29 0.29
C ILE A 23 4.69 -2.27 0.93
N GLU A 24 5.90 -1.79 1.22
CA GLU A 24 6.84 -2.50 2.08
C GLU A 24 6.63 -2.11 3.54
N ALA A 25 6.28 -3.08 4.38
CA ALA A 25 5.99 -2.86 5.80
C ALA A 25 6.31 -4.10 6.64
N PRO A 26 6.54 -3.97 7.96
CA PRO A 26 6.82 -5.12 8.82
C PRO A 26 5.63 -6.09 8.95
N ASP A 27 4.40 -5.58 8.85
CA ASP A 27 3.16 -6.36 8.96
C ASP A 27 1.99 -5.66 8.26
N ARG A 28 0.88 -6.40 8.07
CA ARG A 28 -0.33 -5.90 7.40
C ARG A 28 -0.93 -4.67 8.12
N PRO A 29 -1.07 -4.63 9.45
CA PRO A 29 -1.53 -3.42 10.14
C PRO A 29 -0.68 -2.18 9.85
N SER A 30 0.65 -2.32 9.75
CA SER A 30 1.56 -1.24 9.42
C SER A 30 1.40 -0.80 7.97
N ALA A 31 1.24 -1.76 7.04
CA ALA A 31 0.92 -1.46 5.64
C ALA A 31 -0.40 -0.69 5.50
N CYS A 32 -1.45 -1.11 6.21
CA CYS A 32 -2.74 -0.42 6.23
C CYS A 32 -2.63 1.03 6.70
N LYS A 33 -1.84 1.29 7.75
CA LYS A 33 -1.58 2.65 8.25
C LYS A 33 -0.81 3.48 7.23
N LEU A 34 0.24 2.93 6.62
CA LEU A 34 1.01 3.60 5.58
C LEU A 34 0.13 3.95 4.37
N PHE A 35 -0.69 3.00 3.91
CA PHE A 35 -1.67 3.22 2.85
C PHE A 35 -2.59 4.40 3.19
N GLN A 36 -3.16 4.41 4.40
CA GLN A 36 -4.10 5.44 4.84
C GLN A 36 -3.50 6.85 4.91
N ILE A 37 -2.19 6.97 5.17
CA ILE A 37 -1.49 8.27 5.21
C ILE A 37 -1.52 8.94 3.84
N TYR A 38 -1.33 8.17 2.77
CA TYR A 38 -1.30 8.69 1.39
C TYR A 38 -2.67 8.65 0.71
N HIS A 39 -3.52 7.69 1.10
CA HIS A 39 -4.86 7.46 0.54
C HIS A 39 -5.92 7.47 1.66
N PRO A 40 -6.37 8.67 2.07
CA PRO A 40 -7.37 8.79 3.13
C PRO A 40 -8.64 7.99 2.84
N ASN A 41 -9.25 7.45 3.89
CA ASN A 41 -10.52 6.76 3.79
C ASN A 41 -11.60 7.69 3.23
N ARG A 42 -12.51 7.13 2.43
CA ARG A 42 -13.65 7.89 1.91
C ARG A 42 -14.58 8.32 3.05
N PRO A 43 -15.20 9.51 2.97
CA PRO A 43 -16.28 9.90 3.87
C PRO A 43 -17.37 8.83 3.91
N GLY A 44 -17.84 8.47 5.11
CA GLY A 44 -18.90 7.45 5.29
C GLY A 44 -18.46 5.99 5.10
N SER A 45 -17.17 5.71 4.85
CA SER A 45 -16.65 4.35 4.63
C SER A 45 -16.66 3.43 5.86
N ALA A 46 -17.08 3.93 7.03
CA ALA A 46 -16.96 3.25 8.32
C ALA A 46 -15.52 2.80 8.65
N GLY A 47 -14.52 3.58 8.22
CA GLY A 47 -13.11 3.30 8.51
C GLY A 47 -12.45 2.31 7.54
N ARG A 48 -13.15 1.86 6.49
CA ARG A 48 -12.56 1.02 5.44
C ARG A 48 -11.55 1.82 4.62
N LEU A 49 -10.43 1.17 4.31
CA LEU A 49 -9.39 1.75 3.45
C LEU A 49 -9.94 1.98 2.04
N ASN A 50 -9.40 3.00 1.36
CA ASN A 50 -9.79 3.34 -0.01
C ASN A 50 -9.12 2.41 -1.04
N CYS A 51 -9.32 1.10 -0.89
CA CYS A 51 -8.87 0.05 -1.81
C CYS A 51 -10.00 -0.99 -2.01
N ALA A 52 -9.88 -1.83 -3.02
CA ALA A 52 -10.82 -2.92 -3.27
C ALA A 52 -10.53 -4.11 -2.34
N ASP A 53 -9.27 -4.55 -2.31
CA ASP A 53 -8.83 -5.61 -1.40
C ASP A 53 -7.33 -5.46 -1.08
N ILE A 54 -6.83 -6.25 -0.13
CA ILE A 54 -5.46 -6.19 0.37
C ILE A 54 -4.90 -7.61 0.46
N TYR A 55 -3.75 -7.82 -0.17
CA TYR A 55 -3.07 -9.11 -0.29
C TYR A 55 -1.71 -9.06 0.38
N SER A 56 -1.31 -10.15 1.03
CA SER A 56 0.09 -10.48 1.26
C SER A 56 0.80 -10.79 -0.06
N GLU A 57 2.13 -10.83 -0.06
CA GLU A 57 2.90 -11.18 -1.26
C GLU A 57 2.52 -12.56 -1.81
N ASP A 58 2.40 -13.58 -0.95
CA ASP A 58 2.02 -14.93 -1.39
C ASP A 58 0.61 -14.95 -2.01
N GLU A 59 -0.38 -14.30 -1.38
CA GLU A 59 -1.74 -14.19 -1.91
C GLU A 59 -1.79 -13.42 -3.23
N PHE A 60 -0.96 -12.38 -3.39
CA PHE A 60 -0.92 -11.59 -4.61
C PHE A 60 -0.28 -12.38 -5.76
N MET A 61 0.81 -13.09 -5.50
CA MET A 61 1.51 -13.90 -6.49
C MET A 61 0.70 -15.11 -6.96
N ASP A 62 -0.20 -15.62 -6.11
CA ASP A 62 -1.16 -16.69 -6.47
C ASP A 62 -2.43 -16.15 -7.15
N SER A 63 -2.59 -14.84 -7.24
CA SER A 63 -3.76 -14.20 -7.86
C SER A 63 -3.52 -13.85 -9.34
N GLU A 64 -4.61 -13.75 -10.11
CA GLU A 64 -4.56 -13.25 -11.49
C GLU A 64 -4.22 -11.75 -11.58
N LEU A 65 -4.17 -11.02 -10.45
CA LEU A 65 -3.85 -9.59 -10.44
C LEU A 65 -2.42 -9.31 -10.90
N ILE A 66 -1.51 -10.28 -10.78
CA ILE A 66 -0.11 -10.13 -11.22
C ILE A 66 0.00 -9.87 -12.73
N ASP A 67 -0.94 -10.40 -13.50
CA ASP A 67 -1.03 -10.22 -14.96
C ASP A 67 -1.72 -8.89 -15.34
N GLY A 68 -2.07 -8.08 -14.34
CA GLY A 68 -2.78 -6.81 -14.48
C GLY A 68 -4.18 -6.87 -13.89
N ASN A 69 -4.66 -5.72 -13.42
CA ASN A 69 -5.97 -5.57 -12.81
C ASN A 69 -6.73 -4.44 -13.51
N PHE A 70 -7.83 -4.77 -14.19
CA PHE A 70 -8.60 -3.84 -15.04
C PHE A 70 -7.75 -3.05 -16.06
N GLY A 71 -6.72 -3.69 -16.63
CA GLY A 71 -5.83 -3.08 -17.64
C GLY A 71 -4.75 -2.16 -17.08
N ALA A 72 -4.61 -2.08 -15.75
CA ALA A 72 -3.57 -1.35 -15.06
C ALA A 72 -2.72 -2.29 -14.18
N TYR A 73 -1.55 -1.80 -13.76
CA TYR A 73 -0.57 -2.57 -13.00
C TYR A 73 -0.22 -1.82 -11.70
N CYS A 74 0.98 -2.03 -11.16
CA CYS A 74 1.48 -1.26 -10.03
C CYS A 74 1.52 0.23 -10.37
N HIS A 75 0.74 1.04 -9.66
CA HIS A 75 0.72 2.50 -9.82
C HIS A 75 1.83 3.18 -9.02
N GLU A 76 2.15 2.61 -7.86
CA GLU A 76 3.14 3.18 -6.96
C GLU A 76 3.65 2.14 -5.96
N ARG A 77 4.80 2.47 -5.36
CA ARG A 77 5.40 1.74 -4.25
C ARG A 77 5.66 2.69 -3.09
N ILE A 78 5.18 2.32 -1.90
CA ILE A 78 5.40 3.06 -0.66
C ILE A 78 6.37 2.27 0.23
N THR A 79 7.49 2.88 0.60
CA THR A 79 8.51 2.29 1.48
C THR A 79 8.86 3.25 2.61
N LEU A 80 9.10 2.74 3.81
CA LEU A 80 9.55 3.54 4.95
C LEU A 80 10.98 3.15 5.36
N THR A 81 11.85 4.15 5.44
CA THR A 81 13.22 3.99 5.94
C THR A 81 13.38 4.74 7.25
N ARG A 82 14.01 4.09 8.25
CA ARG A 82 14.41 4.74 9.50
C ARG A 82 15.92 4.66 9.61
N GLU A 83 16.57 5.81 9.71
CA GLU A 83 17.99 5.92 9.96
C GLU A 83 18.25 6.36 11.41
N ILE A 84 19.21 5.72 12.07
CA ILE A 84 19.74 6.18 13.35
C ILE A 84 21.03 6.93 13.03
N LEU A 85 20.96 8.25 13.03
CA LEU A 85 22.15 9.07 12.90
C LEU A 85 22.97 8.96 14.18
N THR A 86 24.29 8.99 14.08
CA THR A 86 25.15 9.18 15.27
C THR A 86 25.75 10.57 15.18
N PRO A 87 25.65 11.39 16.23
CA PRO A 87 26.26 12.71 16.21
C PRO A 87 27.78 12.59 16.06
N LYS A 88 28.38 13.47 15.26
CA LYS A 88 29.84 13.62 15.28
C LYS A 88 30.23 14.14 16.66
N ASP A 89 31.20 13.47 17.28
CA ASP A 89 31.81 13.88 18.55
C ASP A 89 30.87 13.89 19.78
N GLY A 90 29.80 13.09 19.75
CA GLY A 90 28.91 12.89 20.91
C GLY A 90 27.97 14.05 21.22
N ARG A 91 27.79 15.00 20.29
CA ARG A 91 26.87 16.14 20.43
C ARG A 91 25.84 16.15 19.31
N TRP A 92 24.57 16.03 19.69
CA TRP A 92 23.41 16.21 18.80
C TRP A 92 23.17 17.69 18.49
#